data_AF-A0A143HD13-F1
#
_entry.id   AF-A0A143HD13-F1
#
_cell.length_a   1.000
_cell.length_b   1.000
_cell.length_c   1.000
_cell.angle_alpha   90.00
_cell.angle_beta   90.00
_cell.angle_gamma   90.00
#
_symmetry.space_group_name_H-M   'P 1'
#
loop_
_entity.id
_entity.type
_entity.pdbx_description
1 polymer ?
#
loop_
_entity_poly.entity_id
_entity_poly.type
_entity_poly.pdbx_seq_one_letter_code
_entity_poly.pdbx_strand_id
1 'polypeptide(L)'
;MDCCHETIEFLGKRWMVRIIHVLLDGPKRYHEIYSAIPGISDKLLSQRLQELIDAHLVEKDYIEASLKKVSYSLTNKGYAFQKVICAFNDWQKL
;
A
#
# COMPACT_ATOMS: atom_id res chain seq x y z
N MET A 1 -18.32 14.83 11.53
CA MET A 1 -18.10 13.62 12.35
C MET A 1 -17.70 12.46 11.43
N ASP A 2 -16.93 12.72 10.35
CA ASP A 2 -16.97 11.89 9.13
C ASP A 2 -15.60 11.38 8.63
N CYS A 3 -14.49 11.79 9.26
CA CYS A 3 -13.13 11.40 8.87
C CYS A 3 -12.90 9.88 8.91
N CYS A 4 -13.54 9.19 9.86
CA CYS A 4 -13.41 7.73 9.99
C CYS A 4 -14.06 7.00 8.80
N HIS A 5 -15.21 7.50 8.30
CA HIS A 5 -15.94 6.86 7.21
C HIS A 5 -15.17 6.93 5.90
N GLU A 6 -14.68 8.12 5.52
CA GLU A 6 -13.87 8.31 4.30
C GLU A 6 -12.58 7.47 4.33
N THR A 7 -11.95 7.38 5.51
CA THR A 7 -10.75 6.55 5.70
C THR A 7 -11.07 5.07 5.50
N ILE A 8 -12.18 4.57 6.06
CA ILE A 8 -12.62 3.19 5.90
C ILE A 8 -12.97 2.90 4.44
N GLU A 9 -13.67 3.79 3.74
CA GLU A 9 -14.00 3.61 2.32
C GLU A 9 -12.74 3.55 1.46
N PHE A 10 -11.78 4.46 1.71
CA PHE A 10 -10.50 4.48 1.02
C PHE A 10 -9.74 3.15 1.18
N LEU A 11 -9.64 2.65 2.40
CA LEU A 11 -8.94 1.40 2.71
C LEU A 11 -9.71 0.16 2.24
N GLY A 12 -11.05 0.24 2.21
CA GLY A 12 -11.93 -0.81 1.73
C GLY A 12 -11.89 -1.02 0.22
N LYS A 13 -11.30 -0.08 -0.54
CA LYS A 13 -11.07 -0.27 -1.98
C LYS A 13 -10.25 -1.53 -2.23
N ARG A 14 -10.69 -2.31 -3.22
CA ARG A 14 -10.03 -3.56 -3.61
C ARG A 14 -8.53 -3.35 -3.83
N TRP A 15 -7.75 -4.20 -3.17
CA TRP A 15 -6.27 -4.30 -3.20
C TRP A 15 -5.48 -3.32 -2.32
N MET A 16 -6.09 -2.28 -1.72
CA MET A 16 -5.37 -1.29 -0.91
C MET A 16 -4.59 -1.90 0.24
N VAL A 17 -5.30 -2.61 1.13
CA VAL A 17 -4.68 -3.27 2.30
C VAL A 17 -3.66 -4.31 1.87
N ARG A 18 -3.89 -5.00 0.73
CA ARG A 18 -2.96 -6.01 0.22
C ARG A 18 -1.64 -5.39 -0.24
N ILE A 19 -1.68 -4.25 -0.92
CA ILE A 19 -0.47 -3.51 -1.33
C ILE A 19 0.30 -3.03 -0.11
N ILE A 20 -0.39 -2.45 0.88
CA ILE A 20 0.24 -2.02 2.13
C ILE A 20 0.92 -3.21 2.82
N HIS A 21 0.24 -4.36 2.91
CA HIS A 21 0.79 -5.56 3.53
C HIS A 21 2.06 -6.06 2.81
N VAL A 22 2.11 -6.02 1.47
CA VAL A 22 3.31 -6.40 0.72
C VAL A 22 4.49 -5.46 1.01
N LEU A 23 4.21 -4.17 1.23
CA LEU A 23 5.24 -3.16 1.52
C LEU A 23 5.67 -3.11 2.99
N LEU A 24 5.01 -3.84 3.89
CA LEU A 24 5.48 -4.01 5.28
C LEU A 24 6.82 -4.75 5.36
N ASP A 25 7.12 -5.59 4.36
CA ASP A 25 8.40 -6.31 4.25
C ASP A 25 9.55 -5.42 3.73
N GLY A 26 9.30 -4.12 3.55
CA GLY A 26 10.25 -3.12 3.07
C GLY A 26 10.04 -2.72 1.60
N PRO A 27 10.96 -1.90 1.04
CA PRO A 27 10.81 -1.33 -0.29
C PRO A 27 10.73 -2.39 -1.39
N LYS A 28 9.81 -2.23 -2.34
CA LYS A 28 9.60 -3.15 -3.48
C LYS A 28 9.51 -2.41 -4.80
N ARG A 29 10.00 -3.02 -5.87
CA ARG A 29 9.74 -2.57 -7.24
C ARG A 29 8.34 -2.94 -7.67
N TYR A 30 7.83 -2.25 -8.69
CA TYR A 30 6.49 -2.48 -9.23
C TYR A 30 6.20 -3.96 -9.53
N HIS A 31 7.10 -4.65 -10.23
CA HIS A 31 6.90 -6.06 -10.60
C HIS A 31 6.91 -7.02 -9.40
N GLU A 32 7.62 -6.68 -8.32
CA GLU A 32 7.62 -7.47 -7.09
C GLU A 32 6.25 -7.36 -6.40
N ILE A 33 5.68 -6.14 -6.36
CA ILE A 33 4.33 -5.90 -5.83
C ILE A 33 3.28 -6.61 -6.70
N TYR A 34 3.38 -6.45 -8.02
CA TYR A 34 2.47 -7.09 -8.98
C TYR A 34 2.46 -8.61 -8.82
N SER A 35 3.65 -9.22 -8.72
CA SER A 35 3.78 -10.67 -8.57
C SER A 35 3.25 -11.18 -7.23
N ALA A 36 3.31 -10.36 -6.17
CA ALA A 36 2.80 -10.72 -4.84
C ALA A 36 1.27 -10.66 -4.72
N ILE A 37 0.57 -10.11 -5.72
CA ILE A 37 -0.89 -9.90 -5.69
C ILE A 37 -1.54 -10.54 -6.94
N PRO A 38 -1.75 -11.87 -6.93
CA PRO A 38 -2.42 -12.55 -8.04
C PRO A 38 -3.81 -11.95 -8.32
N GLY A 39 -4.09 -11.65 -9.59
CA GLY A 39 -5.39 -11.17 -10.05
C GLY A 39 -5.57 -9.65 -10.05
N ILE A 40 -4.58 -8.86 -9.62
CA ILE A 40 -4.58 -7.41 -9.88
C ILE A 40 -4.17 -7.15 -11.34
N SER A 41 -4.83 -6.21 -12.00
CA SER A 41 -4.38 -5.74 -13.32
C SER A 41 -3.33 -4.63 -13.16
N ASP A 42 -2.46 -4.47 -14.16
CA ASP A 42 -1.42 -3.43 -14.18
C ASP A 42 -2.01 -2.02 -13.99
N LYS A 43 -3.05 -1.70 -14.76
CA LYS A 43 -3.80 -0.43 -14.62
C LYS A 43 -4.29 -0.20 -13.19
N LEU A 44 -4.84 -1.24 -12.55
CA LEU A 44 -5.41 -1.11 -11.22
C LEU A 44 -4.33 -0.98 -10.15
N LEU A 45 -3.22 -1.72 -10.26
CA LEU A 45 -2.08 -1.58 -9.36
C LEU A 45 -1.49 -0.18 -9.44
N SER A 46 -1.30 0.35 -10.65
CA SER A 46 -0.79 1.71 -10.87
C SER A 46 -1.72 2.76 -10.24
N GLN A 47 -3.04 2.60 -10.42
CA GLN A 47 -4.02 3.48 -9.78
C GLN A 47 -3.96 3.41 -8.24
N ARG A 48 -3.89 2.21 -7.66
CA ARG A 48 -3.84 2.03 -6.20
C ARG A 48 -2.56 2.59 -5.60
N LEU A 49 -1.41 2.40 -6.25
CA LEU A 49 -0.14 2.99 -5.82
C LEU A 49 -0.22 4.52 -5.84
N GLN A 50 -0.81 5.11 -6.87
CA GLN A 50 -1.01 6.56 -6.92
C GLN A 50 -1.92 7.05 -5.78
N GLU A 51 -3.06 6.37 -5.54
CA GLU A 51 -3.97 6.69 -4.44
C GLU A 51 -3.28 6.61 -3.06
N LEU A 52 -2.38 5.63 -2.86
CA LEU A 52 -1.60 5.50 -1.63
C LEU A 52 -0.52 6.59 -1.48
N ILE A 53 0.08 7.02 -2.59
CA ILE A 53 1.04 8.14 -2.63
C ILE A 53 0.33 9.45 -2.30
N ASP A 54 -0.83 9.71 -2.92
CA ASP A 54 -1.61 10.91 -2.67
C ASP A 54 -2.08 10.98 -1.19
N ALA A 55 -2.39 9.82 -0.60
CA ALA A 55 -2.72 9.69 0.82
C ALA A 55 -1.50 9.75 1.77
N HIS A 56 -0.28 9.90 1.23
CA HIS A 56 1.00 9.93 1.96
C HIS A 56 1.27 8.66 2.77
N LEU A 57 0.79 7.50 2.31
CA LEU A 57 1.03 6.19 2.92
C LEU A 57 2.20 5.45 2.26
N VAL A 58 2.40 5.71 0.96
CA VAL A 58 3.48 5.15 0.16
C VAL A 58 4.28 6.30 -0.43
N GLU A 59 5.58 6.12 -0.57
CA GLU A 59 6.46 6.99 -1.33
C GLU A 59 7.09 6.21 -2.50
N LYS A 60 7.57 6.95 -3.50
CA LYS A 60 8.19 6.41 -4.71
C LYS A 60 9.58 7.01 -4.85
N ASP A 61 10.60 6.18 -4.68
CA ASP A 61 12.00 6.59 -4.75
C ASP A 61 12.64 6.17 -6.07
N TYR A 62 13.54 7.02 -6.57
CA TYR A 62 14.40 6.70 -7.71
C TYR A 62 15.68 6.07 -7.20
N ILE A 63 16.01 4.89 -7.71
CA ILE A 63 17.25 4.20 -7.33
C ILE A 63 18.41 4.92 -8.03
N GLU A 64 19.38 5.43 -7.25
CA GLU A 64 20.46 6.32 -7.72
C GLU A 64 21.22 5.82 -8.96
N ALA A 65 21.35 4.49 -9.12
CA ALA A 65 22.00 3.88 -10.27
C ALA A 65 21.20 4.00 -11.59
N SER A 66 19.92 4.37 -11.56
CA SER A 66 19.10 4.60 -12.75
C SER A 66 17.77 5.30 -12.43
N LEU A 67 17.54 6.48 -13.02
CA LEU A 67 16.24 7.18 -12.98
C LEU A 67 15.06 6.38 -13.54
N LYS A 68 15.33 5.30 -14.28
CA LYS A 68 14.28 4.40 -14.81
C LYS A 68 13.88 3.31 -13.81
N LYS A 69 14.60 3.14 -12.72
CA LYS A 69 14.33 2.15 -11.68
C LYS A 69 13.75 2.85 -10.46
N VAL A 70 12.53 2.47 -10.11
CA VAL A 70 11.80 3.04 -8.98
C VAL A 70 11.45 1.95 -7.98
N SER A 71 11.48 2.30 -6.70
CA SER A 71 10.97 1.48 -5.60
C SER A 71 9.83 2.20 -4.90
N TYR A 72 8.97 1.43 -4.27
CA TYR A 72 7.88 1.91 -3.44
C TYR A 72 8.11 1.43 -2.01
N SER A 73 7.93 2.30 -1.04
CA SER A 73 8.08 2.04 0.39
C SER A 73 6.92 2.66 1.15
N LEU A 74 6.61 2.11 2.33
CA LEU A 74 5.71 2.78 3.25
C LEU A 74 6.40 4.00 3.86
N THR A 75 5.68 5.10 3.96
CA THR A 75 6.09 6.23 4.79
C THR A 75 5.92 5.89 6.27
N ASN A 76 6.40 6.76 7.18
CA ASN A 76 6.09 6.63 8.61
C ASN A 76 4.58 6.52 8.89
N LYS A 77 3.75 7.24 8.13
CA LYS A 77 2.28 7.16 8.22
C LYS A 77 1.77 5.81 7.72
N GLY A 78 2.35 5.28 6.64
CA GLY A 78 2.07 3.93 6.14
C GLY A 78 2.39 2.84 7.16
N TYR A 79 3.56 2.91 7.82
CA TYR A 79 3.91 1.97 8.88
C TYR A 79 3.01 2.10 10.11
N ALA A 80 2.57 3.30 10.48
CA ALA A 80 1.62 3.47 11.57
C ALA A 80 0.30 2.72 11.31
N PHE A 81 -0.09 2.56 10.04
CA PHE A 81 -1.27 1.80 9.64
C PHE A 81 -1.15 0.29 9.90
N GLN A 82 0.06 -0.25 10.06
CA GLN A 82 0.29 -1.64 10.46
C GLN A 82 -0.51 -2.00 11.72
N LYS A 83 -0.60 -1.08 12.70
CA LYS A 83 -1.35 -1.30 13.94
C LYS A 83 -2.83 -1.57 13.69
N VAL A 84 -3.42 -0.90 12.69
CA VAL A 84 -4.83 -1.09 12.29
C VAL A 84 -5.01 -2.44 11.63
N ILE A 85 -4.12 -2.83 10.72
CA ILE A 85 -4.16 -4.15 10.07
C ILE A 85 -4.04 -5.27 11.10
N CYS A 86 -3.11 -5.15 12.06
CA CYS A 86 -2.97 -6.12 13.15
C CYS A 86 -4.26 -6.23 13.97
N ALA A 87 -4.86 -5.11 14.37
CA ALA A 87 -6.11 -5.11 15.12
C ALA A 87 -7.26 -5.82 14.37
N PHE A 88 -7.37 -5.61 13.05
CA PHE A 88 -8.35 -6.34 12.22
C PHE A 88 -8.09 -7.84 12.18
N ASN A 89 -6.82 -8.25 12.02
CA ASN A 89 -6.44 -9.66 12.01
C ASN A 89 -6.69 -10.34 13.36
N ASP A 90 -6.46 -9.64 14.45
CA ASP A 90 -6.71 -10.14 15.81
C ASP A 90 -8.21 -10.28 16.06
N TRP A 91 -9.02 -9.31 15.64
CA TRP A 91 -10.48 -9.38 15.74
C TRP A 91 -11.09 -10.54 14.94
N GLN A 92 -10.59 -10.83 13.73
CA GLN A 92 -11.07 -11.96 12.92
C GLN A 92 -10.84 -13.33 13.61
N LYS A 93 -9.84 -13.43 14.49
CA LYS A 93 -9.49 -14.67 15.20
C LYS A 93 -10.26 -14.88 16.50
N LEU A 94 -11.02 -13.87 16.95
CA LEU A 94 -11.95 -13.99 18.08
C LEU A 94 -13.19 -14.78 17.65
#